data_AF-A0AAV6L2W5-F1
#
_entry.id   AF-A0AAV6L2W5-F1
#
_cell.length_a   1.000
_cell.length_b   1.000
_cell.length_c   1.000
_cell.angle_alpha   90.00
_cell.angle_beta   90.00
_cell.angle_gamma   90.00
#
_symmetry.space_group_name_H-M   'P 1'
#
loop_
_entity.id
_entity.type
_entity.pdbx_description
1 polymer ?
#
loop_
_entity_poly.entity_id
_entity_poly.type
_entity_poly.pdbx_seq_one_letter_code
_entity_poly.pdbx_strand_id
1 'polypeptide(L)'
;MSDNLMEKLSALGERLKIGGAEVGRKMSAGMTSMSFKVKELVQGPNQVDKVVEDATAETLDEPDWATNLELCDMVNHDRINSVDLIRGIKKRIMLKSPRVQYLAMVLLETLVKNCEKAFSEVAAERVLDEMVKLIDDPQTVVNNRNKALTLIEAWGESSDELRYLPVYEETYKSLKSRGIRFPGRDNESLAPIFTPPRSVSASESSPNLAQQLDREIPAQTFSAEQTKEAFDVARNSIELLTSVLSSSPQQDALEDDLTTTLVHQCHRSQYTVQRIIETAGDNEALLFEALNVNDEIQKVISRYEDLKKPSVVHREPEPAMIPVAVEPDDSPHFGKEDALIRKSATSRAAGPAGHNDEMMDDLDEMIFGTKSGGTSESGQDTSKKPQPTKDDLISF
;
A
#
# COMPACT_ATOMS: atom_id res chain seq x y z
N MET A 1 72.39 -0.78 -6.41
CA MET A 1 71.61 0.24 -7.16
C MET A 1 70.86 -0.34 -8.36
N SER A 2 71.05 -1.62 -8.71
CA SER A 2 70.42 -2.30 -9.86
C SER A 2 68.97 -2.75 -9.62
N ASP A 3 68.61 -3.10 -8.38
CA ASP A 3 67.33 -3.79 -8.12
C ASP A 3 66.12 -2.84 -8.18
N ASN A 4 66.34 -1.56 -7.88
CA ASN A 4 65.31 -0.53 -7.96
C ASN A 4 64.88 -0.19 -9.40
N LEU A 5 65.75 -0.46 -10.40
CA LEU A 5 65.45 -0.18 -11.80
C LEU A 5 64.54 -1.24 -12.42
N MET A 6 64.79 -2.52 -12.11
CA MET A 6 63.94 -3.62 -12.59
C MET A 6 62.53 -3.55 -12.02
N GLU A 7 62.38 -3.18 -10.75
CA GLU A 7 61.07 -3.00 -10.12
C GLU A 7 60.28 -1.83 -10.73
N LYS A 8 60.96 -0.72 -11.05
CA LYS A 8 60.36 0.42 -11.76
C LYS A 8 59.95 0.10 -13.19
N LEU A 9 60.74 -0.71 -13.90
CA LEU A 9 60.40 -1.16 -15.26
C LEU A 9 59.23 -2.15 -15.25
N SER A 10 59.16 -3.03 -14.24
CA SER A 10 58.01 -3.92 -14.04
C SER A 10 56.73 -3.13 -13.73
N ALA A 11 56.80 -2.17 -12.82
CA ALA A 11 55.66 -1.31 -12.46
C ALA A 11 55.18 -0.43 -13.64
N LEU A 12 56.10 0.03 -14.50
CA LEU A 12 55.73 0.76 -15.72
C LEU A 12 55.06 -0.16 -16.74
N GLY A 13 55.56 -1.40 -16.88
CA GLY A 13 54.99 -2.43 -17.75
C GLY A 13 53.57 -2.85 -17.35
N GLU A 14 53.33 -3.03 -16.05
CA GLU A 14 52.00 -3.36 -15.52
C GLU A 14 51.01 -2.20 -15.73
N ARG A 15 51.44 -0.95 -15.49
CA ARG A 15 50.60 0.22 -15.75
C ARG A 15 50.24 0.40 -17.22
N LEU A 16 51.16 0.14 -18.14
CA LEU A 16 50.87 0.16 -19.58
C LEU A 16 49.89 -0.94 -19.99
N LYS A 17 50.01 -2.13 -19.39
CA LYS A 17 49.13 -3.27 -19.66
C LYS A 17 47.71 -3.05 -19.15
N ILE A 18 47.56 -2.41 -18.00
CA ILE A 18 46.25 -2.01 -17.44
C ILE A 18 45.60 -0.91 -18.30
N GLY A 19 46.38 0.10 -18.71
CA GLY A 19 45.88 1.17 -19.59
C GLY A 19 45.41 0.65 -20.96
N GLY A 20 46.14 -0.27 -21.57
CA GLY A 20 45.75 -0.89 -22.85
C GLY A 20 44.48 -1.74 -22.75
N ALA A 21 44.30 -2.49 -21.65
CA ALA A 21 43.12 -3.32 -21.42
C ALA A 21 41.85 -2.50 -21.15
N GLU A 22 41.97 -1.33 -20.53
CA GLU A 22 40.83 -0.44 -20.26
C GLU A 22 40.40 0.34 -21.51
N VAL A 23 41.36 0.79 -22.33
CA VAL A 23 41.07 1.44 -23.62
C VAL A 23 40.43 0.44 -24.58
N GLY A 24 40.92 -0.81 -24.63
CA GLY A 24 40.33 -1.89 -25.43
C GLY A 24 38.88 -2.21 -25.03
N ARG A 25 38.58 -2.25 -23.72
CA ARG A 25 37.21 -2.44 -23.22
C ARG A 25 36.28 -1.28 -23.58
N LYS A 26 36.75 -0.03 -23.47
CA LYS A 26 35.95 1.16 -23.83
C LYS A 26 35.69 1.24 -25.34
N MET A 27 36.67 0.91 -26.18
CA MET A 27 36.50 0.86 -27.63
C MET A 27 35.55 -0.26 -28.07
N SER A 28 35.65 -1.44 -27.44
CA SER A 28 34.72 -2.56 -27.67
C SER A 28 33.29 -2.21 -27.29
N ALA A 29 33.07 -1.62 -26.10
CA ALA A 29 31.75 -1.17 -25.66
C ALA A 29 31.15 -0.09 -26.60
N GLY A 30 31.97 0.83 -27.10
CA GLY A 30 31.55 1.85 -28.06
C GLY A 30 31.15 1.26 -29.43
N MET A 31 31.89 0.25 -29.91
CA MET A 31 31.58 -0.45 -31.16
C MET A 31 30.33 -1.35 -31.04
N THR A 32 30.13 -2.02 -29.90
CA THR A 32 28.90 -2.78 -29.65
C THR A 32 27.68 -1.87 -29.58
N SER A 33 27.80 -0.71 -28.93
CA SER A 33 26.70 0.29 -28.88
C SER A 33 26.33 0.85 -30.26
N MET A 34 27.32 1.13 -31.12
CA MET A 34 27.07 1.55 -32.50
C MET A 34 26.47 0.44 -33.36
N SER A 35 26.94 -0.81 -33.23
CA SER A 35 26.35 -1.95 -33.94
C SER A 35 24.91 -2.22 -33.53
N PHE A 36 24.54 -2.04 -32.25
CA PHE A 36 23.15 -2.10 -31.79
C PHE A 36 22.29 -0.99 -32.41
N LYS A 37 22.78 0.26 -32.44
CA LYS A 37 22.07 1.39 -33.06
C LYS A 37 21.91 1.25 -34.58
N VAL A 38 22.92 0.74 -35.27
CA VAL A 38 22.87 0.51 -36.72
C VAL A 38 21.94 -0.68 -37.05
N LYS A 39 21.88 -1.70 -36.18
CA LYS A 39 20.93 -2.82 -36.32
C LYS A 39 19.47 -2.37 -36.14
N GLU A 40 19.20 -1.39 -35.26
CA GLU A 40 17.86 -0.77 -35.15
C GLU A 40 17.49 0.10 -36.37
N LEU A 41 18.46 0.68 -37.08
CA LEU A 41 18.21 1.54 -38.26
C LEU A 41 17.97 0.77 -39.57
N VAL A 42 18.26 -0.54 -39.61
CA VAL A 42 18.20 -1.36 -40.84
C VAL A 42 17.02 -2.35 -40.84
N GLN A 43 16.40 -2.60 -39.69
CA GLN A 43 15.20 -3.43 -39.62
C GLN A 43 13.97 -2.53 -39.82
N GLY A 44 13.17 -2.82 -40.85
CA GLY A 44 11.82 -2.24 -41.01
C GLY A 44 10.96 -2.48 -39.75
N PRO A 45 9.74 -1.89 -39.66
CA PRO A 45 8.95 -1.91 -38.44
C PRO A 45 8.89 -3.33 -37.89
N ASN A 46 9.48 -3.51 -36.71
CA ASN A 46 9.62 -4.82 -36.10
C ASN A 46 8.21 -5.37 -35.89
N GLN A 47 7.91 -6.56 -36.40
CA GLN A 47 6.58 -7.17 -36.24
C GLN A 47 6.16 -7.21 -34.76
N VAL A 48 7.15 -7.34 -33.86
CA VAL A 48 6.98 -7.27 -32.40
C VAL A 48 6.59 -5.86 -31.93
N ASP A 49 7.20 -4.80 -32.49
CA ASP A 49 6.84 -3.42 -32.14
C ASP A 49 5.39 -3.14 -32.53
N LYS A 50 4.94 -3.61 -33.70
CA LYS A 50 3.56 -3.41 -34.15
C LYS A 50 2.55 -4.08 -33.20
N VAL A 51 2.76 -5.34 -32.83
CA VAL A 51 1.82 -6.03 -31.92
C VAL A 51 1.78 -5.38 -30.53
N VAL A 52 2.91 -4.81 -30.07
CA VAL A 52 2.95 -4.03 -28.83
C VAL A 52 2.20 -2.70 -28.98
N GLU A 53 2.36 -2.02 -30.11
CA GLU A 53 1.64 -0.79 -30.42
C GLU A 53 0.12 -1.02 -30.46
N ASP A 54 -0.31 -2.11 -31.10
CA ASP A 54 -1.72 -2.50 -31.20
C ASP A 54 -2.28 -2.84 -29.80
N ALA A 55 -1.59 -3.67 -29.01
CA ALA A 55 -2.00 -4.04 -27.65
C ALA A 55 -2.01 -2.87 -26.66
N THR A 56 -1.31 -1.78 -26.97
CA THR A 56 -1.21 -0.58 -26.13
C THR A 56 -1.66 0.67 -26.87
N ALA A 57 -2.57 0.52 -27.84
CA ALA A 57 -3.06 1.62 -28.63
C ALA A 57 -3.82 2.63 -27.76
N GLU A 58 -3.61 3.92 -28.00
CA GLU A 58 -4.25 5.00 -27.23
C GLU A 58 -5.78 5.01 -27.39
N THR A 59 -6.29 4.39 -28.45
CA THR A 59 -7.73 4.24 -28.75
C THR A 59 -8.43 3.17 -27.91
N LEU A 60 -7.69 2.31 -27.20
CA LEU A 60 -8.30 1.27 -26.36
C LEU A 60 -8.78 1.90 -25.05
N ASP A 61 -10.04 1.69 -24.65
CA ASP A 61 -10.61 2.19 -23.38
C ASP A 61 -10.32 1.28 -22.18
N GLU A 62 -9.98 0.02 -22.42
CA GLU A 62 -9.53 -0.96 -21.40
C GLU A 62 -8.39 -1.84 -21.95
N PRO A 63 -7.66 -2.58 -21.11
CA PRO A 63 -6.69 -3.57 -21.58
C PRO A 63 -7.36 -4.63 -22.45
N ASP A 64 -6.80 -4.89 -23.63
CA ASP A 64 -7.24 -6.01 -24.46
C ASP A 64 -6.63 -7.31 -23.91
N TRP A 65 -7.36 -7.95 -23.01
CA TRP A 65 -6.94 -9.20 -22.37
C TRP A 65 -6.75 -10.34 -23.38
N ALA A 66 -7.53 -10.36 -24.46
CA ALA A 66 -7.39 -11.39 -25.49
C ALA A 66 -6.02 -11.24 -26.18
N THR A 67 -5.69 -10.03 -26.62
CA THR A 67 -4.39 -9.75 -27.24
C THR A 67 -3.23 -9.93 -26.25
N ASN A 68 -3.38 -9.50 -24.99
CA ASN A 68 -2.33 -9.65 -23.98
C ASN A 68 -2.01 -11.13 -23.68
N LEU A 69 -3.03 -11.98 -23.55
CA LEU A 69 -2.86 -13.41 -23.33
C LEU A 69 -2.35 -14.12 -24.58
N GLU A 70 -2.75 -13.69 -25.77
CA GLU A 70 -2.18 -14.19 -27.02
C GLU A 70 -0.67 -13.88 -27.09
N LEU A 71 -0.23 -12.69 -26.69
CA LEU A 71 1.20 -12.36 -26.61
C LEU A 71 1.96 -13.24 -25.62
N CYS A 72 1.35 -13.57 -24.46
CA CYS A 72 1.92 -14.55 -23.53
C CYS A 72 2.08 -15.93 -24.17
N ASP A 73 1.05 -16.42 -24.87
CA ASP A 73 1.09 -17.68 -25.61
C ASP A 73 2.18 -17.65 -26.68
N MET A 74 2.30 -16.55 -27.44
CA MET A 74 3.33 -16.40 -28.47
C MET A 74 4.74 -16.43 -27.88
N VAL A 75 4.98 -15.82 -26.72
CA VAL A 75 6.27 -15.89 -26.02
C VAL A 75 6.55 -17.31 -25.52
N ASN A 76 5.58 -17.96 -24.87
CA ASN A 76 5.75 -19.29 -24.29
C ASN A 76 5.98 -20.39 -25.34
N HIS A 77 5.50 -20.17 -26.57
CA HIS A 77 5.76 -21.04 -27.72
C HIS A 77 6.92 -20.55 -28.61
N ASP A 78 7.75 -19.62 -28.12
CA ASP A 78 8.90 -19.02 -28.81
C ASP A 78 8.57 -18.49 -30.24
N ARG A 79 7.32 -18.09 -30.49
CA ARG A 79 6.88 -17.48 -31.76
C ARG A 79 7.34 -16.04 -31.90
N ILE A 80 7.55 -15.36 -30.79
CA ILE A 80 8.13 -14.02 -30.70
C ILE A 80 9.24 -14.00 -29.67
N ASN A 81 10.22 -13.14 -29.88
CA ASN A 81 11.32 -12.97 -28.95
C ASN A 81 10.89 -12.14 -27.73
N SER A 82 11.07 -12.68 -26.53
CA SER A 82 10.71 -12.03 -25.26
C SER A 82 11.47 -10.72 -25.02
N VAL A 83 12.76 -10.67 -25.36
CA VAL A 83 13.60 -9.46 -25.22
C VAL A 83 13.03 -8.34 -26.08
N ASP A 84 12.72 -8.62 -27.34
CA ASP A 84 12.18 -7.64 -28.28
C ASP A 84 10.81 -7.13 -27.81
N LEU A 85 9.98 -8.02 -27.27
CA LEU A 85 8.66 -7.67 -26.73
C LEU A 85 8.78 -6.73 -25.53
N ILE A 86 9.61 -7.09 -24.55
CA ILE A 86 9.85 -6.27 -23.35
C ILE A 86 10.49 -4.92 -23.71
N ARG A 87 11.40 -4.90 -24.69
CA ARG A 87 11.99 -3.67 -25.22
C ARG A 87 10.94 -2.80 -25.90
N GLY A 88 10.01 -3.38 -26.66
CA GLY A 88 8.85 -2.68 -27.21
C GLY A 88 7.99 -2.05 -26.12
N ILE A 89 7.64 -2.82 -25.09
CA ILE A 89 6.85 -2.34 -23.94
C ILE A 89 7.55 -1.21 -23.21
N LYS A 90 8.86 -1.31 -22.98
CA LYS A 90 9.68 -0.22 -22.42
C LYS A 90 9.55 1.06 -23.23
N LYS A 91 9.63 0.98 -24.57
CA LYS A 91 9.42 2.14 -25.45
C LYS A 91 8.05 2.78 -25.24
N ARG A 92 7.00 1.98 -25.03
CA ARG A 92 5.64 2.47 -24.74
C ARG A 92 5.53 3.14 -23.37
N ILE A 93 6.17 2.61 -22.32
CA ILE A 93 6.25 3.23 -20.99
C ILE A 93 6.93 4.61 -21.04
N MET A 94 7.91 4.79 -21.93
CA MET A 94 8.62 6.07 -22.09
C MET A 94 7.81 7.16 -22.82
N LEU A 95 6.68 6.80 -23.45
CA LEU A 95 5.82 7.78 -24.13
C LEU A 95 5.12 8.67 -23.11
N LYS A 96 4.75 9.90 -23.50
CA LYS A 96 4.06 10.84 -22.61
C LYS A 96 2.54 10.65 -22.55
N SER A 97 1.97 9.73 -23.34
CA SER A 97 0.54 9.42 -23.29
C SER A 97 0.24 8.61 -22.02
N PRO A 98 -0.59 9.12 -21.08
CA PRO A 98 -0.94 8.39 -19.87
C PRO A 98 -1.63 7.06 -20.17
N ARG A 99 -2.46 7.04 -21.22
CA ARG A 99 -3.19 5.87 -21.64
C ARG A 99 -2.26 4.74 -22.08
N VAL A 100 -1.34 5.07 -22.98
CA VAL A 100 -0.36 4.11 -23.50
C VAL A 100 0.56 3.59 -22.40
N GLN A 101 1.05 4.48 -21.53
CA GLN A 101 1.87 4.09 -20.38
C GLN A 101 1.16 3.08 -19.47
N TYR A 102 -0.10 3.34 -19.13
CA TYR A 102 -0.89 2.47 -18.26
C TYR A 102 -1.09 1.09 -18.90
N LEU A 103 -1.55 1.06 -20.15
CA LEU A 103 -1.73 -0.19 -20.91
C LEU A 103 -0.42 -0.99 -21.04
N ALA A 104 0.69 -0.30 -21.29
CA ALA A 104 2.01 -0.93 -21.34
C ALA A 104 2.42 -1.57 -20.01
N MET A 105 2.15 -0.91 -18.88
CA MET A 105 2.40 -1.50 -17.55
C MET A 105 1.48 -2.68 -17.23
N VAL A 106 0.23 -2.68 -17.72
CA VAL A 106 -0.70 -3.81 -17.59
C VAL A 106 -0.23 -5.01 -18.44
N LEU A 107 0.18 -4.77 -19.69
CA LEU A 107 0.75 -5.80 -20.54
C LEU A 107 2.05 -6.38 -19.93
N LEU A 108 2.92 -5.51 -19.39
CA LEU A 108 4.13 -5.93 -18.69
C LEU A 108 3.82 -6.86 -17.50
N GLU A 109 2.86 -6.46 -16.66
CA GLU A 109 2.39 -7.26 -15.53
C GLU A 109 1.85 -8.62 -15.98
N THR A 110 1.10 -8.64 -17.08
CA THR A 110 0.52 -9.87 -17.64
C THR A 110 1.62 -10.82 -18.09
N LEU A 111 2.65 -10.31 -18.78
CA LEU A 111 3.79 -11.11 -19.23
C LEU A 111 4.59 -11.70 -18.07
N VAL A 112 4.91 -10.90 -17.04
CA VAL A 112 5.68 -11.42 -15.90
C VAL A 112 4.92 -12.47 -15.08
N LYS A 113 3.59 -12.44 -15.10
CA LYS A 113 2.75 -13.47 -14.45
C LYS A 113 2.62 -14.77 -15.24
N ASN A 114 2.81 -14.73 -16.56
CA ASN A 114 2.49 -15.86 -17.43
C ASN A 114 3.69 -16.41 -18.21
N CYS A 115 4.85 -15.73 -18.18
CA CYS A 115 6.04 -16.11 -18.94
C CYS A 115 7.26 -16.19 -18.02
N GLU A 116 7.83 -17.39 -17.84
CA GLU A 116 8.95 -17.65 -16.92
C GLU A 116 10.17 -16.75 -17.18
N LYS A 117 10.48 -16.48 -18.46
CA LYS A 117 11.64 -15.66 -18.85
C LYS A 117 11.43 -14.17 -18.59
N ALA A 118 10.19 -13.70 -18.45
CA ALA A 118 9.88 -12.27 -18.50
C ALA A 118 10.59 -11.45 -17.41
N PHE A 119 10.68 -11.96 -16.17
CA PHE A 119 11.41 -11.26 -15.10
C PHE A 119 12.90 -11.05 -15.43
N SER A 120 13.57 -12.03 -16.03
CA SER A 120 14.97 -11.85 -16.44
C SER A 120 15.12 -10.82 -17.56
N GLU A 121 14.17 -10.76 -18.50
CA GLU A 121 14.21 -9.79 -19.60
C GLU A 121 13.89 -8.37 -19.15
N VAL A 122 12.93 -8.22 -18.22
CA VAL A 122 12.60 -6.91 -17.60
C VAL A 122 13.83 -6.33 -16.88
N ALA A 123 14.60 -7.18 -16.19
CA ALA A 123 15.86 -6.79 -15.57
C ALA A 123 16.93 -6.46 -16.62
N ALA A 124 17.12 -7.30 -17.64
CA ALA A 124 18.11 -7.10 -18.70
C ALA A 124 17.87 -5.82 -19.51
N GLU A 125 16.61 -5.53 -19.83
CA GLU A 125 16.19 -4.33 -20.56
C GLU A 125 16.12 -3.06 -19.70
N ARG A 126 16.39 -3.18 -18.39
CA ARG A 126 16.40 -2.07 -17.43
C ARG A 126 15.06 -1.32 -17.37
N VAL A 127 13.95 -2.06 -17.44
CA VAL A 127 12.60 -1.46 -17.44
C VAL A 127 12.32 -0.72 -16.12
N LEU A 128 12.82 -1.24 -15.01
CA LEU A 128 12.72 -0.61 -13.69
C LEU A 128 13.27 0.82 -13.68
N ASP A 129 14.34 1.10 -14.41
CA ASP A 129 14.92 2.45 -14.49
C ASP A 129 13.93 3.45 -15.11
N GLU A 130 13.21 3.05 -16.15
CA GLU A 130 12.19 3.89 -16.78
C GLU A 130 10.95 4.04 -15.89
N MET A 131 10.56 3.00 -15.14
CA MET A 131 9.48 3.08 -14.15
C MET A 131 9.84 4.03 -13.00
N VAL A 132 11.08 4.00 -12.51
CA VAL A 132 11.57 4.96 -11.49
C VAL A 132 11.54 6.39 -12.04
N LYS A 133 11.98 6.63 -13.28
CA LYS A 133 11.85 7.95 -13.91
C LYS A 133 10.39 8.39 -14.03
N LEU A 134 9.49 7.48 -14.37
CA LEU A 134 8.05 7.75 -14.44
C LEU A 134 7.50 8.13 -13.06
N ILE A 135 7.94 7.48 -11.98
CA ILE A 135 7.56 7.83 -10.60
C ILE A 135 8.08 9.21 -10.22
N ASP A 136 9.33 9.51 -10.58
CA ASP A 136 10.04 10.74 -10.23
C ASP A 136 9.57 11.96 -11.03
N ASP A 137 8.99 11.75 -12.22
CA ASP A 137 8.43 12.84 -13.03
C ASP A 137 7.15 13.39 -12.38
N PRO A 138 7.13 14.65 -11.90
CA PRO A 138 5.96 15.24 -11.26
C PRO A 138 4.77 15.40 -12.21
N GLN A 139 4.99 15.40 -13.53
CA GLN A 139 3.93 15.51 -14.54
C GLN A 139 3.23 14.17 -14.80
N THR A 140 3.76 13.06 -14.28
CA THR A 140 3.11 11.75 -14.43
C THR A 140 1.77 11.71 -13.71
N VAL A 141 0.75 11.21 -14.42
CA VAL A 141 -0.60 10.98 -13.90
C VAL A 141 -0.55 10.05 -12.68
N VAL A 142 -1.29 10.40 -11.62
CA VAL A 142 -1.27 9.69 -10.33
C VAL A 142 -1.52 8.18 -10.50
N ASN A 143 -2.51 7.80 -11.31
CA ASN A 143 -2.83 6.39 -11.56
C ASN A 143 -1.65 5.62 -12.17
N ASN A 144 -0.88 6.24 -13.06
CA ASN A 144 0.28 5.61 -13.69
C ASN A 144 1.43 5.49 -12.69
N ARG A 145 1.67 6.53 -11.89
CA ARG A 145 2.65 6.50 -10.80
C ARG A 145 2.31 5.40 -9.81
N ASN A 146 1.05 5.30 -9.40
CA ASN A 146 0.57 4.26 -8.48
C ASN A 146 0.73 2.87 -9.09
N LYS A 147 0.37 2.68 -10.37
CA LYS A 147 0.57 1.41 -11.06
C LYS A 147 2.02 0.97 -11.06
N ALA A 148 2.96 1.88 -11.37
CA ALA A 148 4.38 1.59 -11.32
C ALA A 148 4.85 1.21 -9.91
N LEU A 149 4.40 1.96 -8.88
CA LEU A 149 4.70 1.66 -7.49
C LEU A 149 4.16 0.29 -7.06
N THR A 150 2.92 -0.05 -7.39
CA THR A 150 2.33 -1.36 -7.10
C THR A 150 3.13 -2.51 -7.71
N LEU A 151 3.60 -2.36 -8.95
CA LEU A 151 4.43 -3.38 -9.60
C LEU A 151 5.79 -3.52 -8.90
N ILE A 152 6.46 -2.40 -8.62
CA ILE A 152 7.77 -2.42 -7.94
C ILE A 152 7.66 -2.98 -6.52
N GLU A 153 6.59 -2.66 -5.79
CA GLU A 153 6.30 -3.24 -4.48
C GLU A 153 6.11 -4.76 -4.58
N ALA A 154 5.23 -5.21 -5.47
CA ALA A 154 4.96 -6.63 -5.65
C ALA A 154 6.23 -7.42 -6.00
N TRP A 155 7.06 -6.91 -6.91
CA TRP A 155 8.29 -7.60 -7.32
C TRP A 155 9.40 -7.50 -6.27
N GLY A 156 9.52 -6.36 -5.58
CA GLY A 156 10.51 -6.16 -4.53
C GLY A 156 10.25 -6.95 -3.26
N GLU A 157 8.98 -7.27 -2.98
CA GLU A 157 8.56 -8.12 -1.85
C GLU A 157 8.61 -9.62 -2.16
N SER A 158 8.59 -10.00 -3.44
CA SER A 158 8.80 -11.39 -3.89
C SER A 158 10.27 -11.85 -3.78
N SER A 159 10.96 -11.51 -2.69
CA SER A 159 12.40 -11.76 -2.51
C SER A 159 12.79 -13.24 -2.53
N ASP A 160 11.86 -14.15 -2.22
CA ASP A 160 12.11 -15.59 -2.30
C ASP A 160 12.08 -16.12 -3.73
N GLU A 161 11.13 -15.65 -4.55
CA GLU A 161 10.98 -16.04 -5.95
C GLU A 161 12.01 -15.36 -6.85
N LEU A 162 12.30 -14.08 -6.60
CA LEU A 162 13.18 -13.24 -7.41
C LEU A 162 14.57 -13.05 -6.81
N ARG A 163 14.99 -13.90 -5.87
CA ARG A 163 16.31 -13.81 -5.19
C ARG A 163 17.50 -13.75 -6.16
N TYR A 164 17.37 -14.39 -7.33
CA TYR A 164 18.39 -14.41 -8.37
C TYR A 164 18.46 -13.11 -9.20
N LEU A 165 17.50 -12.21 -9.02
CA LEU A 165 17.41 -10.89 -9.66
C LEU A 165 17.33 -9.79 -8.58
N PRO A 166 18.45 -9.48 -7.88
CA PRO A 166 18.46 -8.55 -6.75
C PRO A 166 17.99 -7.13 -7.10
N VAL A 167 18.03 -6.76 -8.38
CA VAL A 167 17.61 -5.44 -8.89
C VAL A 167 16.18 -5.07 -8.47
N TYR A 168 15.26 -6.03 -8.35
CA TYR A 168 13.88 -5.77 -7.94
C TYR A 168 13.80 -5.32 -6.48
N GLU A 169 14.42 -6.09 -5.58
CA GLU A 169 14.48 -5.79 -4.14
C GLU A 169 15.27 -4.49 -3.88
N GLU A 170 16.40 -4.30 -4.56
CA GLU A 170 17.22 -3.09 -4.47
C GLU A 170 16.45 -1.84 -4.91
N THR A 171 15.72 -1.92 -6.02
CA THR A 171 14.92 -0.79 -6.53
C THR A 171 13.81 -0.43 -5.54
N TYR A 172 13.10 -1.44 -5.01
CA TYR A 172 12.05 -1.25 -4.02
C TYR A 172 12.58 -0.59 -2.73
N LYS A 173 13.66 -1.14 -2.15
CA LYS A 173 14.31 -0.58 -0.96
C LYS A 173 14.84 0.83 -1.19
N SER A 174 15.42 1.10 -2.37
CA SER A 174 15.90 2.42 -2.75
C SER A 174 14.77 3.45 -2.72
N LEU A 175 13.63 3.17 -3.36
CA LEU A 175 12.46 4.07 -3.32
C LEU A 175 11.92 4.26 -1.89
N LYS A 176 11.84 3.19 -1.09
CA LYS A 176 11.44 3.32 0.33
C LYS A 176 12.37 4.22 1.13
N SER A 177 13.69 4.07 0.96
CA SER A 177 14.69 4.88 1.65
C SER A 177 14.65 6.36 1.26
N ARG A 178 14.14 6.67 0.05
CA ARG A 178 13.86 8.03 -0.42
C ARG A 178 12.57 8.62 0.16
N GLY A 179 11.84 7.87 0.99
CA GLY A 179 10.59 8.29 1.60
C GLY A 179 9.37 8.15 0.70
N ILE A 180 9.47 7.45 -0.43
CA ILE A 180 8.32 7.20 -1.31
C ILE A 180 7.37 6.23 -0.61
N ARG A 181 6.11 6.64 -0.50
CA ARG A 181 5.02 5.81 0.03
C ARG A 181 4.49 4.94 -1.09
N PHE A 182 4.55 3.63 -0.88
CA PHE A 182 3.90 2.69 -1.76
C PHE A 182 2.40 2.64 -1.42
N PRO A 183 1.54 2.39 -2.43
CA PRO A 183 0.09 2.30 -2.22
C PRO A 183 -0.29 1.29 -1.14
N GLY A 184 0.57 0.28 -0.88
CA GLY A 184 0.20 -0.84 -0.04
C GLY A 184 -0.88 -1.65 -0.73
N ARG A 185 -1.11 -2.88 -0.25
CA ARG A 185 -2.35 -3.59 -0.56
C ARG A 185 -3.41 -3.11 0.42
N ASP A 186 -3.91 -1.90 0.24
CA ASP A 186 -5.20 -1.55 0.82
C ASP A 186 -6.25 -2.45 0.13
N ASN A 187 -6.81 -3.35 0.93
CA ASN A 187 -7.86 -4.32 0.57
C ASN A 187 -9.20 -3.64 0.14
N GLU A 188 -9.15 -2.33 -0.14
CA GLU A 188 -10.29 -1.43 -0.37
C GLU A 188 -10.24 -0.78 -1.77
N SER A 189 -9.17 -1.00 -2.55
CA SER A 189 -9.09 -0.55 -3.96
C SER A 189 -9.72 -1.55 -4.96
N LEU A 190 -10.65 -2.39 -4.53
CA LEU A 190 -11.58 -3.08 -5.43
C LEU A 190 -12.80 -2.16 -5.65
N ALA A 191 -12.63 -1.13 -6.48
CA ALA A 191 -13.76 -0.34 -6.94
C ALA A 191 -14.75 -1.27 -7.68
N PRO A 192 -16.05 -1.27 -7.34
CA PRO A 192 -17.03 -2.13 -8.00
C PRO A 192 -17.14 -1.79 -9.49
N ILE A 193 -16.90 -2.77 -10.36
CA ILE A 193 -17.22 -2.67 -11.78
C ILE A 193 -18.75 -2.63 -11.92
N PHE A 194 -19.27 -1.45 -12.22
CA PHE A 194 -20.68 -1.24 -12.56
C PHE A 194 -20.88 -1.57 -14.04
N THR A 195 -20.89 -2.86 -14.40
CA THR A 195 -21.45 -3.29 -15.69
C THR A 195 -22.95 -3.47 -15.56
N PRO A 196 -23.80 -2.66 -16.23
CA PRO A 196 -25.23 -2.89 -16.25
C PRO A 196 -25.56 -4.23 -16.94
N PRO A 197 -26.64 -4.93 -16.52
CA PRO A 197 -26.96 -6.25 -17.02
C PRO A 197 -27.31 -6.23 -18.52
N ARG A 198 -26.71 -7.16 -19.26
CA ARG A 198 -27.05 -7.49 -20.65
C ARG A 198 -28.52 -7.90 -20.74
N SER A 199 -29.34 -7.09 -21.41
CA SER A 199 -30.70 -7.45 -21.79
C SER A 199 -30.71 -8.07 -23.19
N VAL A 200 -30.61 -9.40 -23.29
CA VAL A 200 -31.15 -10.17 -24.42
C VAL A 200 -31.77 -11.46 -23.92
N SER A 201 -33.05 -11.62 -24.21
CA SER A 201 -33.88 -12.79 -23.94
C SER A 201 -33.41 -14.00 -24.74
N ALA A 202 -33.16 -15.11 -24.04
CA ALA A 202 -32.92 -16.42 -24.64
C ALA A 202 -34.24 -17.08 -25.03
N SER A 203 -34.35 -17.51 -26.28
CA SER A 203 -35.36 -18.47 -26.75
C SER A 203 -34.64 -19.69 -27.31
N GLU A 204 -34.97 -20.85 -26.74
CA GLU A 204 -34.41 -22.16 -27.02
C GLU A 204 -34.65 -22.64 -28.47
N SER A 205 -33.69 -23.36 -29.04
CA SER A 205 -33.87 -24.71 -29.63
C SER A 205 -32.78 -25.05 -30.66
N SER A 206 -31.90 -26.00 -30.33
CA SER A 206 -31.63 -27.23 -31.10
C SER A 206 -30.25 -27.82 -30.75
N PRO A 207 -30.14 -29.15 -30.52
CA PRO A 207 -28.90 -29.81 -30.14
C PRO A 207 -28.11 -30.21 -31.39
N ASN A 208 -26.79 -30.03 -31.34
CA ASN A 208 -25.73 -30.69 -32.13
C ASN A 208 -24.65 -29.70 -32.57
N LEU A 209 -23.82 -29.22 -31.63
CA LEU A 209 -22.48 -28.67 -31.92
C LEU A 209 -21.63 -28.45 -30.64
N ALA A 210 -21.85 -29.23 -29.57
CA ALA A 210 -21.17 -29.08 -28.29
C ALA A 210 -20.08 -30.14 -28.05
N GLN A 211 -19.11 -30.23 -28.96
CA GLN A 211 -17.91 -31.04 -28.76
C GLN A 211 -16.69 -30.37 -29.38
N GLN A 212 -16.40 -29.13 -28.97
CA GLN A 212 -15.08 -28.50 -29.04
C GLN A 212 -15.25 -27.07 -28.58
N LEU A 213 -15.15 -26.81 -27.27
CA LEU A 213 -14.70 -25.56 -26.67
C LEU A 213 -14.55 -25.81 -25.15
N ASP A 214 -13.81 -26.86 -24.78
CA ASP A 214 -13.18 -26.93 -23.46
C ASP A 214 -11.82 -26.23 -23.57
N ARG A 215 -11.82 -24.95 -23.25
CA ARG A 215 -10.60 -24.23 -22.85
C ARG A 215 -10.98 -23.38 -21.65
N GLU A 216 -11.26 -24.07 -20.55
CA GLU A 216 -11.38 -23.46 -19.23
C GLU A 216 -10.05 -22.80 -18.87
N ILE A 217 -10.15 -21.50 -18.62
CA ILE A 217 -9.26 -20.75 -17.75
C ILE A 217 -9.38 -21.41 -16.37
N PRO A 218 -8.30 -21.82 -15.69
CA PRO A 218 -8.41 -22.31 -14.32
C PRO A 218 -8.82 -21.16 -13.38
N ALA A 219 -10.12 -20.90 -13.24
CA ALA A 219 -10.65 -20.46 -11.96
C ALA A 219 -10.26 -21.57 -10.97
N GLN A 220 -9.59 -21.24 -9.86
CA GLN A 220 -9.33 -22.23 -8.81
C GLN A 220 -10.69 -22.73 -8.29
N THR A 221 -11.16 -23.84 -8.86
CA THR A 221 -12.30 -24.60 -8.37
C THR A 221 -11.87 -25.23 -7.07
N PHE A 222 -12.60 -24.94 -5.99
CA PHE A 222 -12.38 -25.60 -4.71
C PHE A 222 -12.71 -27.08 -4.87
N SER A 223 -11.83 -27.96 -4.39
CA SER A 223 -12.19 -29.37 -4.26
C SER A 223 -13.33 -29.53 -3.23
N ALA A 224 -14.05 -30.65 -3.28
CA ALA A 224 -15.11 -30.93 -2.30
C ALA A 224 -14.57 -30.94 -0.86
N GLU A 225 -13.35 -31.44 -0.67
CA GLU A 225 -12.66 -31.45 0.63
C GLU A 225 -12.29 -30.03 1.08
N GLN A 226 -11.76 -29.20 0.17
CA GLN A 226 -11.40 -27.81 0.48
C GLN A 226 -12.62 -26.96 0.81
N THR A 227 -13.74 -27.20 0.12
CA THR A 227 -15.03 -26.54 0.35
C THR A 227 -15.56 -26.89 1.74
N LYS A 228 -15.51 -28.18 2.09
CA LYS A 228 -15.93 -28.66 3.42
C LYS A 228 -15.07 -28.07 4.53
N GLU A 229 -13.75 -28.10 4.37
CA GLU A 229 -12.81 -27.52 5.33
C GLU A 229 -13.07 -26.02 5.52
N ALA A 230 -13.31 -25.28 4.44
CA ALA A 230 -13.64 -23.86 4.51
C ALA A 230 -14.91 -23.59 5.33
N PHE A 231 -15.96 -24.40 5.18
CA PHE A 231 -17.16 -24.28 6.00
C PHE A 231 -16.93 -24.67 7.45
N ASP A 232 -16.13 -25.71 7.72
CA ASP A 232 -15.83 -26.13 9.09
C ASP A 232 -15.01 -25.06 9.82
N VAL A 233 -14.01 -24.46 9.17
CA VAL A 233 -13.23 -23.33 9.72
C VAL A 233 -14.12 -22.11 9.95
N ALA A 234 -15.01 -21.80 9.02
CA ALA A 234 -15.95 -20.69 9.16
C ALA A 234 -16.86 -20.88 10.38
N ARG A 235 -17.50 -22.04 10.50
CA ARG A 235 -18.40 -22.37 11.63
C ARG A 235 -17.66 -22.31 12.96
N ASN A 236 -16.47 -22.89 13.04
CA ASN A 236 -15.65 -22.85 14.24
C ASN A 236 -15.29 -21.40 14.63
N SER A 237 -14.93 -20.57 13.65
CA SER A 237 -14.61 -19.16 13.89
C SER A 237 -15.82 -18.36 14.39
N ILE A 238 -17.00 -18.60 13.80
CA ILE A 238 -18.27 -17.99 14.23
C ILE A 238 -18.61 -18.39 15.67
N GLU A 239 -18.50 -19.68 16.00
CA GLU A 239 -18.80 -20.21 17.33
C GLU A 239 -17.86 -19.61 18.40
N LEU A 240 -16.56 -19.60 18.13
CA LEU A 240 -15.56 -19.05 19.04
C LEU A 240 -15.77 -17.55 19.26
N LEU A 241 -15.94 -16.78 18.17
CA LEU A 241 -16.19 -15.35 18.29
C LEU A 241 -17.51 -15.09 19.04
N THR A 242 -18.58 -15.81 18.73
CA THR A 242 -19.87 -15.68 19.44
C THR A 242 -19.74 -15.97 20.93
N SER A 243 -18.95 -16.99 21.30
CA SER A 243 -18.68 -17.36 22.69
C SER A 243 -17.93 -16.25 23.43
N VAL A 244 -16.88 -15.70 22.81
CA VAL A 244 -16.10 -14.59 23.36
C VAL A 244 -16.98 -13.35 23.55
N LEU A 245 -17.77 -12.96 22.53
CA LEU A 245 -18.69 -11.82 22.58
C LEU A 245 -19.83 -12.00 23.59
N SER A 246 -20.18 -13.25 23.93
CA SER A 246 -21.21 -13.54 24.93
C SER A 246 -20.64 -13.64 26.34
N SER A 247 -19.34 -13.90 26.50
CA SER A 247 -18.69 -14.10 27.79
C SER A 247 -18.16 -12.80 28.41
N SER A 248 -17.84 -11.76 27.61
CA SER A 248 -17.46 -10.45 28.13
C SER A 248 -17.91 -9.29 27.21
N PRO A 249 -18.91 -8.48 27.61
CA PRO A 249 -19.36 -7.32 26.86
C PRO A 249 -18.56 -6.03 27.16
N GLN A 250 -17.43 -6.13 27.86
CA GLN A 250 -16.60 -4.99 28.23
C GLN A 250 -15.68 -4.60 27.05
N GLN A 251 -15.60 -3.30 26.74
CA GLN A 251 -14.80 -2.78 25.62
C GLN A 251 -13.33 -3.24 25.66
N ASP A 252 -12.74 -3.39 26.84
CA ASP A 252 -11.36 -3.87 27.01
C ASP A 252 -11.16 -5.32 26.52
N ALA A 253 -12.21 -6.15 26.53
CA ALA A 253 -12.16 -7.53 26.01
C ALA A 253 -12.36 -7.60 24.48
N LEU A 254 -12.87 -6.52 23.86
CA LEU A 254 -13.05 -6.42 22.41
C LEU A 254 -11.77 -5.99 21.69
N GLU A 255 -10.81 -5.41 22.43
CA GLU A 255 -9.45 -5.10 21.97
C GLU A 255 -8.44 -6.22 22.31
N ASP A 256 -8.90 -7.32 22.91
CA ASP A 256 -8.04 -8.48 23.18
C ASP A 256 -7.51 -9.11 21.88
N ASP A 257 -6.24 -9.53 21.89
CA ASP A 257 -5.55 -10.09 20.72
C ASP A 257 -6.27 -11.32 20.15
N LEU A 258 -6.90 -12.12 21.02
CA LEU A 258 -7.71 -13.27 20.61
C LEU A 258 -8.98 -12.84 19.87
N THR A 259 -9.73 -11.87 20.41
CA THR A 259 -10.95 -11.36 19.78
C THR A 259 -10.64 -10.77 18.41
N THR A 260 -9.58 -9.97 18.33
CA THR A 260 -9.13 -9.34 17.08
C THR A 260 -8.72 -10.39 16.04
N THR A 261 -7.98 -11.43 16.45
CA THR A 261 -7.60 -12.55 15.60
C THR A 261 -8.81 -13.34 15.10
N LEU A 262 -9.79 -13.61 15.97
CA LEU A 262 -11.03 -14.30 15.59
C LEU A 262 -11.87 -13.50 14.61
N VAL A 263 -11.95 -12.18 14.76
CA VAL A 263 -12.62 -11.28 13.79
C VAL A 263 -11.90 -11.30 12.43
N HIS A 264 -10.57 -11.22 12.42
CA HIS A 264 -9.79 -11.38 11.19
C HIS A 264 -10.03 -12.74 10.51
N GLN A 265 -10.11 -13.81 11.29
CA GLN A 265 -10.40 -15.15 10.77
C GLN A 265 -11.82 -15.28 10.22
N CYS A 266 -12.80 -14.60 10.83
CA CYS A 266 -14.16 -14.50 10.30
C CYS A 266 -14.17 -13.78 8.94
N HIS A 267 -13.47 -12.65 8.79
CA HIS A 267 -13.35 -11.95 7.50
C HIS A 267 -12.63 -12.79 6.43
N ARG A 268 -11.56 -13.52 6.79
CA ARG A 268 -10.89 -14.45 5.88
C ARG A 268 -11.80 -15.59 5.44
N SER A 269 -12.58 -16.14 6.37
CA SER A 269 -13.57 -17.17 6.08
C SER A 269 -14.68 -16.63 5.18
N GLN A 270 -15.15 -15.40 5.41
CA GLN A 270 -16.14 -14.73 4.58
C GLN A 270 -15.68 -14.63 3.12
N TYR A 271 -14.46 -14.16 2.90
CA TYR A 271 -13.89 -14.07 1.55
C TYR A 271 -13.82 -15.45 0.86
N THR A 272 -13.43 -16.48 1.61
CA THR A 272 -13.34 -17.84 1.09
C THR A 272 -14.72 -18.40 0.72
N VAL A 273 -15.72 -18.21 1.60
CA VAL A 273 -17.12 -18.63 1.37
C VAL A 273 -17.73 -17.86 0.19
N GLN A 274 -17.42 -16.58 0.02
CA GLN A 274 -17.89 -15.79 -1.12
C GLN A 274 -17.33 -16.30 -2.45
N ARG A 275 -16.06 -16.72 -2.49
CA ARG A 275 -15.50 -17.39 -3.66
C ARG A 275 -16.14 -18.75 -3.94
N ILE A 276 -16.53 -19.49 -2.90
CA ILE A 276 -17.29 -20.75 -3.05
C ILE A 276 -18.67 -20.45 -3.65
N ILE A 277 -19.36 -19.39 -3.22
CA ILE A 277 -20.63 -18.93 -3.81
C ILE A 277 -20.47 -18.61 -5.30
N GLU A 278 -19.41 -17.87 -5.67
CA GLU A 278 -19.12 -17.50 -7.06
C GLU A 278 -18.75 -18.70 -7.95
N THR A 279 -18.23 -19.78 -7.36
CA THR A 279 -17.80 -21.00 -8.08
C THR A 279 -18.76 -22.17 -7.93
N ALA A 280 -19.86 -22.03 -7.19
CA ALA A 280 -20.84 -23.09 -6.94
C ALA A 280 -21.56 -23.56 -8.23
N GLY A 281 -21.61 -22.73 -9.26
CA GLY A 281 -22.29 -23.02 -10.53
C GLY A 281 -23.75 -23.40 -10.31
N ASP A 282 -24.14 -24.58 -10.81
CA ASP A 282 -25.51 -25.11 -10.70
C ASP A 282 -25.73 -25.97 -9.43
N ASN A 283 -24.75 -26.04 -8.51
CA ASN A 283 -24.89 -26.82 -7.28
C ASN A 283 -25.71 -26.06 -6.22
N GLU A 284 -27.04 -26.14 -6.32
CA GLU A 284 -27.97 -25.43 -5.42
C GLU A 284 -27.76 -25.77 -3.94
N ALA A 285 -27.41 -27.02 -3.61
CA ALA A 285 -27.19 -27.44 -2.23
C ALA A 285 -25.94 -26.78 -1.64
N LEU A 286 -24.85 -26.74 -2.41
CA LEU A 286 -23.63 -26.04 -2.02
C LEU A 286 -23.86 -24.54 -1.89
N LEU A 287 -24.57 -23.94 -2.85
CA LEU A 287 -24.89 -22.53 -2.83
C LEU A 287 -25.72 -22.15 -1.59
N PHE A 288 -26.74 -22.94 -1.27
CA PHE A 288 -27.57 -22.74 -0.08
C PHE A 288 -26.74 -22.81 1.21
N GLU A 289 -25.86 -23.81 1.32
CA GLU A 289 -24.99 -23.98 2.48
C GLU A 289 -23.99 -22.81 2.60
N ALA A 290 -23.37 -22.40 1.49
CA ALA A 290 -22.41 -21.31 1.46
C ALA A 290 -23.05 -19.96 1.82
N LEU A 291 -24.25 -19.68 1.30
CA LEU A 291 -25.01 -18.47 1.65
C LEU A 291 -25.39 -18.46 3.14
N ASN A 292 -25.88 -19.59 3.67
CA ASN A 292 -26.22 -19.69 5.08
C ASN A 292 -24.99 -19.46 6.00
N VAL A 293 -23.82 -20.00 5.64
CA VAL A 293 -22.58 -19.74 6.38
C VAL A 293 -22.17 -18.27 6.28
N ASN A 294 -22.28 -17.65 5.10
CA ASN A 294 -21.97 -16.23 4.90
C ASN A 294 -22.87 -15.33 5.77
N ASP A 295 -24.17 -15.59 5.81
CA ASP A 295 -25.12 -14.84 6.61
C ASP A 295 -24.78 -14.92 8.12
N GLU A 296 -24.40 -16.10 8.62
CA GLU A 296 -23.98 -16.24 10.02
C GLU A 296 -22.63 -15.56 10.32
N ILE A 297 -21.67 -15.56 9.37
CA ILE A 297 -20.42 -14.79 9.50
C ILE A 297 -20.75 -13.29 9.57
N GLN A 298 -21.57 -12.78 8.66
CA GLN A 298 -21.94 -11.37 8.60
C GLN A 298 -22.64 -10.92 9.89
N LYS A 299 -23.50 -11.77 10.44
CA LYS A 299 -24.22 -11.54 11.69
C LYS A 299 -23.30 -11.47 12.90
N VAL A 300 -22.31 -12.36 13.03
CA VAL A 300 -21.37 -12.31 14.17
C VAL A 300 -20.41 -11.11 14.07
N ILE A 301 -19.95 -10.77 12.86
CA ILE A 301 -19.12 -9.57 12.64
C ILE A 301 -19.92 -8.31 12.97
N SER A 302 -21.18 -8.21 12.51
CA SER A 302 -22.05 -7.07 12.83
C SER A 302 -22.24 -6.90 14.34
N ARG A 303 -22.42 -8.01 15.07
CA ARG A 303 -22.52 -8.00 16.52
C ARG A 303 -21.23 -7.51 17.20
N TYR A 304 -20.06 -7.89 16.70
CA TYR A 304 -18.78 -7.37 17.20
C TYR A 304 -18.67 -5.85 16.99
N GLU A 305 -18.98 -5.35 15.80
CA GLU A 305 -18.93 -3.93 15.47
C GLU A 305 -19.92 -3.09 16.31
N ASP A 306 -21.12 -3.62 16.56
CA ASP A 306 -22.10 -2.94 17.41
C ASP A 306 -21.66 -2.85 18.87
N LEU A 307 -20.94 -3.86 19.38
CA LEU A 307 -20.35 -3.82 20.72
C LEU A 307 -19.14 -2.88 20.81
N LYS A 308 -18.42 -2.67 19.70
CA LYS A 308 -17.27 -1.77 19.62
C LYS A 308 -17.66 -0.29 19.60
N LYS A 309 -18.86 0.05 19.08
CA LYS A 309 -19.37 1.42 19.08
C LYS A 309 -19.53 1.94 20.52
N PRO A 310 -18.95 3.10 20.87
CA PRO A 310 -19.14 3.68 22.19
C PRO A 310 -20.62 4.00 22.41
N SER A 311 -21.17 3.50 23.52
CA SER A 311 -22.52 3.83 23.97
C SER A 311 -22.62 5.34 24.16
N VAL A 312 -23.33 6.01 23.25
CA VAL A 312 -23.76 7.39 23.43
C VAL A 312 -24.80 7.36 24.54
N VAL A 313 -24.39 7.74 25.75
CA VAL A 313 -25.30 7.99 26.87
C VAL A 313 -26.35 8.99 26.39
N HIS A 314 -27.58 8.52 26.17
CA HIS A 314 -28.74 9.38 26.08
C HIS A 314 -28.81 10.13 27.42
N ARG A 315 -28.46 11.43 27.40
CA ARG A 315 -28.90 12.34 28.46
C ARG A 315 -30.42 12.38 28.38
N GLU A 316 -31.04 11.83 29.42
CA GLU A 316 -32.44 12.00 29.74
C GLU A 316 -32.78 13.50 29.67
N PRO A 317 -33.81 13.92 28.90
CA PRO A 317 -34.18 15.33 28.86
C PRO A 317 -34.71 15.73 30.23
N GLU A 318 -33.97 16.59 30.93
CA GLU A 318 -34.47 17.26 32.13
C GLU A 318 -35.83 17.92 31.83
N PRO A 319 -36.82 17.77 32.73
CA PRO A 319 -38.14 18.32 32.52
C PRO A 319 -38.06 19.85 32.44
N ALA A 320 -38.58 20.41 31.35
CA ALA A 320 -38.66 21.85 31.14
C ALA A 320 -39.41 22.53 32.29
N MET A 321 -38.74 23.39 33.06
CA MET A 321 -39.40 24.29 33.99
C MET A 321 -40.18 25.35 33.20
N ILE A 322 -41.49 25.37 33.42
CA ILE A 322 -42.42 26.39 32.91
C ILE A 322 -42.12 27.71 33.64
N PRO A 323 -41.80 28.82 32.96
CA PRO A 323 -41.76 30.11 33.63
C PRO A 323 -43.20 30.55 33.89
N VAL A 324 -43.55 30.68 35.17
CA VAL A 324 -44.79 31.32 35.61
C VAL A 324 -44.77 32.77 35.12
N ALA A 325 -45.69 33.11 34.23
CA ALA A 325 -45.96 34.48 33.81
C ALA A 325 -46.43 35.29 35.02
N VAL A 326 -45.67 36.33 35.37
CA VAL A 326 -46.17 37.41 36.23
C VAL A 326 -46.77 38.44 35.29
N GLU A 327 -48.09 38.46 35.22
CA GLU A 327 -48.87 39.52 34.56
C GLU A 327 -48.59 40.88 35.23
N PRO A 328 -48.54 41.98 34.45
CA PRO A 328 -48.30 43.32 34.96
C PRO A 328 -49.61 43.95 35.48
N ASP A 329 -49.55 44.57 36.66
CA ASP A 329 -50.65 45.39 37.19
C ASP A 329 -50.53 46.83 36.64
N ASP A 330 -51.57 47.24 35.91
CA ASP A 330 -51.76 48.56 35.32
C ASP A 330 -52.06 49.60 36.41
N SER A 331 -51.37 50.75 36.41
CA SER A 331 -52.05 52.07 36.37
C SER A 331 -51.11 53.28 36.41
N PRO A 332 -51.54 54.44 35.86
CA PRO A 332 -50.68 55.46 35.27
C PRO A 332 -50.66 56.79 36.04
N HIS A 333 -49.66 57.65 35.85
CA HIS A 333 -49.90 59.07 35.54
C HIS A 333 -48.65 59.91 35.25
N PHE A 334 -48.90 60.81 34.30
CA PHE A 334 -48.19 62.00 33.85
C PHE A 334 -47.41 62.79 34.92
N GLY A 335 -46.26 63.32 34.47
CA GLY A 335 -46.07 64.77 34.45
C GLY A 335 -44.77 65.29 35.01
N LYS A 336 -43.94 65.86 34.11
CA LYS A 336 -43.11 67.06 34.29
C LYS A 336 -41.96 66.96 35.32
N GLU A 337 -40.86 67.69 35.27
CA GLU A 337 -40.27 68.70 34.40
C GLU A 337 -38.83 68.91 34.94
N ASP A 338 -37.94 69.41 34.08
CA ASP A 338 -36.75 70.20 34.40
C ASP A 338 -35.67 69.66 35.35
N ALA A 339 -34.45 69.50 34.81
CA ALA A 339 -33.41 70.52 34.94
C ALA A 339 -31.99 69.95 34.75
N LEU A 340 -31.26 70.55 33.81
CA LEU A 340 -29.87 71.05 33.93
C LEU A 340 -28.81 70.05 34.48
N ILE A 341 -27.73 69.70 33.78
CA ILE A 341 -26.52 70.54 33.62
C ILE A 341 -25.50 69.80 32.70
N ARG A 342 -25.11 70.47 31.60
CA ARG A 342 -23.74 70.76 31.07
C ARG A 342 -22.69 69.63 30.88
N LYS A 343 -22.24 69.48 29.60
CA LYS A 343 -20.86 69.49 29.01
C LYS A 343 -19.67 69.21 29.97
N SER A 344 -18.54 68.60 29.61
CA SER A 344 -17.88 68.25 28.34
C SER A 344 -16.52 67.58 28.65
N ALA A 345 -16.08 66.68 27.76
CA ALA A 345 -14.72 66.43 27.26
C ALA A 345 -13.44 66.61 28.13
N THR A 346 -12.58 65.58 27.99
CA THR A 346 -11.10 65.58 27.78
C THR A 346 -10.16 65.08 28.90
N SER A 347 -9.34 64.09 28.50
CA SER A 347 -7.92 63.80 28.80
C SER A 347 -7.43 63.17 30.12
N ARG A 348 -6.81 61.97 29.94
CA ARG A 348 -5.54 61.41 30.48
C ARG A 348 -5.27 61.41 32.00
N ALA A 349 -5.10 60.21 32.58
CA ALA A 349 -3.80 59.59 32.96
C ALA A 349 -3.93 58.48 34.04
N ALA A 350 -3.06 57.45 33.92
CA ALA A 350 -2.53 56.53 34.95
C ALA A 350 -3.44 55.48 35.65
N GLY A 351 -2.93 54.22 35.75
CA GLY A 351 -3.52 53.06 36.47
C GLY A 351 -3.46 53.17 38.02
N PRO A 352 -3.64 52.11 38.85
CA PRO A 352 -3.27 50.68 38.66
C PRO A 352 -4.23 49.61 39.32
N ALA A 353 -3.79 48.33 39.32
CA ALA A 353 -4.15 47.19 40.21
C ALA A 353 -5.54 46.52 40.02
N GLY A 354 -5.62 45.22 39.70
CA GLY A 354 -5.60 44.04 40.60
C GLY A 354 -6.89 43.24 40.27
N HIS A 355 -7.08 41.93 40.43
CA HIS A 355 -6.51 40.83 41.21
C HIS A 355 -7.35 39.60 40.78
N ASN A 356 -6.76 38.42 40.59
CA ASN A 356 -7.35 37.06 40.68
C ASN A 356 -6.51 36.05 39.87
N ASP A 357 -5.34 35.65 40.37
CA ASP A 357 -4.57 34.50 39.86
C ASP A 357 -4.14 33.54 40.99
N GLU A 358 -4.79 33.59 42.15
CA GLU A 358 -4.43 32.78 43.33
C GLU A 358 -5.13 31.41 43.40
N MET A 359 -5.88 30.99 42.38
CA MET A 359 -6.61 29.69 42.40
C MET A 359 -6.01 28.62 41.49
N MET A 360 -4.96 28.93 40.72
CA MET A 360 -4.29 27.97 39.83
C MET A 360 -3.05 27.31 40.47
N ASP A 361 -2.39 27.97 41.42
CA ASP A 361 -1.14 27.46 42.01
C ASP A 361 -1.36 26.28 42.99
N ASP A 362 -2.52 26.20 43.64
CA ASP A 362 -2.82 25.13 44.61
C ASP A 362 -3.06 23.75 43.94
N LEU A 363 -3.36 23.72 42.64
CA LEU A 363 -3.62 22.48 41.91
C LEU A 363 -2.32 21.74 41.55
N ASP A 364 -1.27 22.47 41.21
CA ASP A 364 0.03 21.90 40.84
C ASP A 364 0.79 21.35 42.07
N GLU A 365 0.52 21.89 43.27
CA GLU A 365 1.09 21.38 44.53
C GLU A 365 0.52 20.01 44.93
N MET A 366 -0.76 19.75 44.64
CA MET A 366 -1.43 18.46 44.88
C MET A 366 -1.04 17.37 43.87
N ILE A 367 -0.70 17.74 42.63
CA ILE A 367 -0.36 16.76 41.58
C ILE A 367 1.11 16.35 41.62
N PHE A 368 2.04 17.28 41.95
CA PHE A 368 3.47 17.01 41.83
C PHE A 368 4.23 16.86 43.15
N GLY A 369 3.63 17.18 44.30
CA GLY A 369 4.25 17.00 45.61
C GLY A 369 5.44 17.92 45.85
N THR A 370 5.37 18.71 46.92
CA THR A 370 6.44 19.62 47.32
C THR A 370 7.74 18.89 47.66
N LYS A 371 8.83 19.19 46.96
CA LYS A 371 10.17 19.17 47.55
C LYS A 371 11.02 20.33 47.02
N SER A 372 11.03 21.37 47.84
CA SER A 372 11.93 22.53 47.83
C SER A 372 13.40 22.12 47.71
N GLY A 373 14.13 22.81 46.84
CA GLY A 373 15.58 22.74 46.74
C GLY A 373 16.32 23.47 47.87
N GLY A 374 17.64 23.31 47.90
CA GLY A 374 18.54 24.06 48.79
C GLY A 374 20.00 23.61 48.71
N THR A 375 20.88 24.57 48.48
CA THR A 375 22.30 24.50 48.07
C THR A 375 23.34 24.40 49.20
N SER A 376 24.55 23.95 48.82
CA SER A 376 25.90 24.38 49.29
C SER A 376 26.70 23.61 50.37
N GLU A 377 27.92 23.28 49.95
CA GLU A 377 29.25 23.32 50.60
C GLU A 377 29.82 22.22 51.53
N SER A 378 31.02 21.78 51.09
CA SER A 378 32.24 21.40 51.85
C SER A 378 32.51 19.92 52.21
N GLY A 379 33.69 19.45 51.77
CA GLY A 379 34.63 18.77 52.68
C GLY A 379 34.87 17.27 52.52
N GLN A 380 36.06 16.94 51.99
CA GLN A 380 36.94 15.79 52.28
C GLN A 380 36.49 14.37 51.84
N ASP A 381 37.17 13.79 50.84
CA ASP A 381 38.46 13.08 50.92
C ASP A 381 38.28 11.60 51.29
N THR A 382 38.44 10.71 50.30
CA THR A 382 39.35 9.55 50.34
C THR A 382 39.13 8.59 49.16
N SER A 383 40.15 8.55 48.31
CA SER A 383 40.87 7.33 47.91
C SER A 383 40.19 6.20 47.11
N LYS A 384 40.70 6.11 45.87
CA LYS A 384 41.22 4.89 45.18
C LYS A 384 40.25 4.02 44.35
N LYS A 385 40.28 4.29 43.04
CA LYS A 385 40.45 3.27 41.99
C LYS A 385 41.72 2.44 42.23
N PRO A 386 41.79 1.20 41.70
CA PRO A 386 42.54 1.04 40.44
C PRO A 386 41.89 0.09 39.42
N GLN A 387 41.91 0.52 38.15
CA GLN A 387 42.11 -0.32 36.96
C GLN A 387 43.63 -0.56 36.79
N PRO A 388 44.12 -1.27 35.74
CA PRO A 388 43.74 -2.55 35.15
C PRO A 388 44.98 -3.49 35.04
N THR A 389 44.82 -4.77 34.68
CA THR A 389 45.97 -5.59 34.23
C THR A 389 45.62 -6.38 32.97
N LYS A 390 46.52 -6.24 32.00
CA LYS A 390 46.62 -6.98 30.73
C LYS A 390 47.19 -8.39 30.95
N ASP A 391 46.88 -9.25 29.98
CA ASP A 391 47.65 -10.36 29.41
C ASP A 391 48.33 -11.35 30.37
N ASP A 392 47.90 -12.62 30.32
CA ASP A 392 48.79 -13.67 29.79
C ASP A 392 48.15 -15.09 29.75
N LEU A 393 48.49 -15.76 28.65
CA LEU A 393 48.72 -17.21 28.47
C LEU A 393 47.59 -18.23 28.20
N ILE A 394 47.84 -18.94 27.10
CA ILE A 394 47.25 -20.16 26.53
C ILE A 394 47.79 -21.43 27.25
N SER A 395 47.06 -22.55 27.07
CA SER A 395 47.45 -23.98 27.20
C SER A 395 46.95 -24.65 28.50
N PHE A 396 46.24 -25.79 28.47
CA PHE A 396 46.21 -26.94 27.56
C PHE A 396 44.80 -27.37 27.15
#